data_AF-A0A3B4UIH8-F1
#
_entry.id   AF-A0A3B4UIH8-F1
#
_cell.length_a   1.000
_cell.length_b   1.000
_cell.length_c   1.000
_cell.angle_alpha   90.00
_cell.angle_beta   90.00
_cell.angle_gamma   90.00
#
_symmetry.space_group_name_H-M   'P 1'
#
loop_
_entity.id
_entity.type
_entity.pdbx_description
1 polymer ?
#
loop_
_entity_poly.entity_id
_entity_poly.type
_entity_poly.pdbx_seq_one_letter_code
_entity_poly.pdbx_strand_id
1 'polypeptide(L)'
;LIVHFYVENDWSLFALSHPDHSGETDTYHVSAGYLFLLRCLTADAHTNVTWSRAGMHNLSLPSGVEVRNGSLWFLPVQTSHNGTYTCEKRDETGLSKITFGVSVSTGECPDTPETISITQEVRGSLPCKQTEIFRLNNTRTIRWMKDCHAVEPILVDDIGNMRLPPVSEKDAGIYTCLVDISLDGRKYTAARSIQLTINNGMYCQSLVSSLYAFYTSVALCLVASLATLALAAAFLFFKVDVVLAYRRLLRHFSKQASDGKLYDGYVSFFHPDTLSSAETASFALQMLPEELEKKHGYSLYIRGRDNCPGDAVHDAIAATLHQCRRLIIILSLAPRSCADGKEVEASPLCDDQNQLCYEQKIGIYDALTKNEPRVILVEIDGPVDYSHLPESLHYIKRKQGALKWKKSSPGTNKLTKLRSNRNFWKNLRYHMPSIPAGKFQTIV
;
A
#
# COMPACT_ATOMS: atom_id res chain seq x y z
N LEU A 1 -11.41 17.34 4.86
CA LEU A 1 -11.47 16.27 5.87
C LEU A 1 -10.67 16.72 7.08
N ILE A 2 -11.36 17.16 8.12
CA ILE A 2 -10.76 17.50 9.43
C ILE A 2 -10.89 16.22 10.25
N VAL A 3 -9.77 15.58 10.58
CA VAL A 3 -9.76 14.39 11.44
C VAL A 3 -9.79 14.87 12.88
N HIS A 4 -10.99 14.96 13.45
CA HIS A 4 -11.18 15.03 14.90
C HIS A 4 -10.74 13.67 15.48
N PHE A 5 -9.56 13.60 16.08
CA PHE A 5 -9.23 12.52 16.99
C PHE A 5 -9.97 12.78 18.30
N TYR A 6 -11.10 12.09 18.48
CA TYR A 6 -11.67 11.85 19.81
C TYR A 6 -10.64 11.04 20.60
N VAL A 7 -10.02 11.67 21.60
CA VAL A 7 -9.38 10.94 22.69
C VAL A 7 -10.53 10.42 23.55
N GLU A 8 -10.92 9.18 23.30
CA GLU A 8 -11.89 8.45 24.09
C GLU A 8 -11.28 8.26 25.50
N ASN A 9 -11.81 9.02 26.46
CA ASN A 9 -11.52 8.90 27.88
C ASN A 9 -12.06 7.55 28.37
N ASP A 10 -11.32 6.47 28.14
CA ASP A 10 -11.63 5.16 28.69
C ASP A 10 -11.17 5.10 30.16
N TRP A 11 -11.99 5.65 31.06
CA TRP A 11 -11.83 5.54 32.51
C TRP A 11 -12.35 4.19 33.06
N SER A 12 -12.43 3.16 32.23
CA SER A 12 -13.12 1.90 32.56
C SER A 12 -12.22 0.68 32.80
N LEU A 13 -10.89 0.84 32.79
CA LEU A 13 -9.94 -0.28 32.93
C LEU A 13 -8.80 0.01 33.92
N PHE A 14 -9.15 0.51 35.10
CA PHE A 14 -8.41 0.13 36.32
C PHE A 14 -9.29 -0.82 37.11
N ALA A 15 -9.40 -2.05 36.61
CA ALA A 15 -9.69 -3.16 37.49
C ALA A 15 -8.67 -3.09 38.63
N LEU A 16 -9.16 -3.01 39.86
CA LEU A 16 -8.37 -3.22 41.06
C LEU A 16 -7.71 -4.60 40.91
N SER A 17 -6.48 -4.62 40.38
CA SER A 17 -5.60 -5.76 40.49
C SER A 17 -5.34 -5.92 41.98
N HIS A 18 -6.11 -6.81 42.59
CA HIS A 18 -5.77 -7.38 43.88
C HIS A 18 -4.40 -8.03 43.69
N PRO A 19 -3.37 -7.64 44.47
CA PRO A 19 -2.09 -8.31 44.40
C PRO A 19 -2.32 -9.78 44.72
N ASP A 20 -1.98 -10.65 43.77
CA ASP A 20 -1.87 -12.07 44.01
C ASP A 20 -0.74 -12.24 45.04
N HIS A 21 -1.09 -12.53 46.29
CA HIS A 21 -0.13 -12.57 47.40
C HIS A 21 0.75 -13.83 47.28
N SER A 22 1.77 -13.75 46.43
CA SER A 22 2.92 -14.65 46.45
C SER A 22 4.17 -13.87 46.87
N GLY A 23 4.58 -14.03 48.13
CA GLY A 23 5.98 -13.90 48.57
C GLY A 23 6.58 -12.50 48.81
N GLU A 24 6.01 -11.39 48.31
CA GLU A 24 6.62 -10.06 48.48
C GLU A 24 6.10 -9.34 49.75
N THR A 25 7.01 -8.90 50.62
CA THR A 25 6.68 -8.20 51.86
C THR A 25 6.56 -6.70 51.58
N ASP A 26 5.34 -6.18 51.45
CA ASP A 26 5.11 -4.74 51.29
C ASP A 26 5.69 -3.98 52.49
N THR A 27 6.62 -3.06 52.20
CA THR A 27 7.24 -2.21 53.22
C THR A 27 6.61 -0.82 53.21
N TYR A 28 6.01 -0.46 54.33
CA TYR A 28 5.41 0.85 54.56
C TYR A 28 6.42 1.78 55.19
N HIS A 29 6.63 2.92 54.56
CA HIS A 29 7.46 4.00 55.06
C HIS A 29 6.60 4.99 55.84
N VAL A 30 6.91 5.19 57.12
CA VAL A 30 6.11 6.01 58.04
C VAL A 30 7.02 6.89 58.90
N SER A 31 6.56 8.07 59.26
CA SER A 31 7.29 8.97 60.13
C SER A 31 6.84 8.84 61.59
N ALA A 32 7.78 8.99 62.52
CA ALA A 32 7.49 9.04 63.95
C ALA A 32 6.54 10.21 64.28
N GLY A 33 5.63 9.99 65.23
CA GLY A 33 4.63 10.99 65.66
C GLY A 33 3.30 10.95 64.90
N TYR A 34 3.22 10.26 63.75
CA TYR A 34 1.97 10.09 63.01
C TYR A 34 1.18 8.84 63.45
N LEU A 35 -0.12 8.85 63.18
CA LEU A 35 -1.00 7.69 63.23
C LEU A 35 -0.75 6.81 62.01
N PHE A 36 -0.55 5.53 62.25
CA PHE A 36 -0.46 4.52 61.20
C PHE A 36 -1.31 3.30 61.55
N LEU A 37 -1.86 2.64 60.53
CA LEU A 37 -2.76 1.52 60.67
C LEU A 37 -2.44 0.47 59.62
N LEU A 38 -2.20 -0.77 60.06
CA LEU A 38 -2.11 -1.92 59.18
C LEU A 38 -3.41 -2.73 59.26
N ARG A 39 -4.05 -2.91 58.12
CA ARG A 39 -5.23 -3.77 58.00
C ARG A 39 -4.81 -5.15 57.54
N CYS A 40 -5.34 -6.18 58.19
CA CYS A 40 -5.22 -7.53 57.68
C CYS A 40 -6.29 -7.76 56.61
N LEU A 41 -5.86 -7.92 55.36
CA LEU A 41 -6.76 -8.06 54.19
C LEU A 41 -7.56 -9.38 54.21
N THR A 42 -7.17 -10.33 55.05
CA THR A 42 -7.86 -11.60 55.26
C THR A 42 -9.06 -11.50 56.22
N ALA A 43 -9.31 -10.35 56.86
CA ALA A 43 -10.30 -10.22 57.95
C ALA A 43 -11.68 -9.69 57.49
N ASP A 44 -12.72 -10.50 57.66
CA ASP A 44 -14.12 -10.08 57.68
C ASP A 44 -14.56 -9.70 59.11
N ALA A 45 -15.67 -8.97 59.24
CA ALA A 45 -16.13 -8.24 60.44
C ALA A 45 -16.28 -9.05 61.76
N HIS A 46 -16.06 -10.37 61.74
CA HIS A 46 -16.22 -11.26 62.90
C HIS A 46 -15.10 -12.32 63.04
N THR A 47 -13.93 -12.13 62.42
CA THR A 47 -12.82 -13.10 62.48
C THR A 47 -11.72 -12.70 63.44
N ASN A 48 -11.29 -13.65 64.29
CA ASN A 48 -10.19 -13.46 65.23
C ASN A 48 -8.85 -13.51 64.48
N VAL A 49 -8.17 -12.36 64.45
CA VAL A 49 -6.86 -12.20 63.81
C VAL A 49 -5.79 -12.04 64.88
N THR A 50 -4.67 -12.73 64.70
CA THR A 50 -3.51 -12.64 65.58
C THR A 50 -2.39 -11.87 64.91
N TRP A 51 -1.87 -10.86 65.60
CA TRP A 51 -0.71 -10.10 65.14
C TRP A 51 0.55 -10.52 65.89
N SER A 52 1.67 -10.58 65.18
CA SER A 52 2.97 -10.91 65.74
C SER A 52 4.06 -10.01 65.13
N ARG A 53 5.15 -9.80 65.87
CA ARG A 53 6.32 -9.04 65.40
C ARG A 53 7.52 -9.97 65.33
N ALA A 54 8.28 -9.90 64.23
CA ALA A 54 9.49 -10.68 64.06
C ALA A 54 10.52 -10.36 65.16
N GLY A 55 11.13 -11.40 65.75
CA GLY A 55 12.15 -11.28 66.79
C GLY A 55 11.64 -11.18 68.24
N MET A 56 10.32 -11.24 68.48
CA MET A 56 9.75 -11.21 69.84
C MET A 56 9.11 -12.55 70.21
N HIS A 57 9.58 -13.20 71.28
CA HIS A 57 9.30 -14.61 71.55
C HIS A 57 7.91 -14.93 72.16
N ASN A 58 7.05 -13.94 72.46
CA ASN A 58 5.80 -14.15 73.21
C ASN A 58 4.53 -13.48 72.62
N LEU A 59 4.48 -13.22 71.32
CA LEU A 59 3.38 -12.47 70.66
C LEU A 59 3.10 -11.07 71.28
N SER A 60 3.99 -10.56 72.13
CA SER A 60 3.86 -9.22 72.68
C SER A 60 4.09 -8.18 71.58
N LEU A 61 3.24 -7.16 71.57
CA LEU A 61 3.42 -5.99 70.71
C LEU A 61 4.20 -4.92 71.49
N PRO A 62 4.98 -4.07 70.80
CA PRO A 62 5.68 -2.97 71.45
C PRO A 62 4.69 -1.97 72.06
N SER A 63 5.12 -1.24 73.09
CA SER A 63 4.30 -0.19 73.71
C SER A 63 3.86 0.86 72.69
N GLY A 64 2.59 1.28 72.75
CA GLY A 64 2.01 2.21 71.77
C GLY A 64 1.52 1.55 70.47
N VAL A 65 1.60 0.22 70.39
CA VAL A 65 0.97 -0.58 69.33
C VAL A 65 -0.10 -1.48 69.92
N GLU A 66 -1.31 -1.42 69.36
CA GLU A 66 -2.46 -2.18 69.85
C GLU A 66 -3.32 -2.73 68.71
N VAL A 67 -4.06 -3.80 68.98
CA VAL A 67 -4.96 -4.40 67.99
C VAL A 67 -6.39 -3.94 68.28
N ARG A 68 -7.04 -3.34 67.29
CA ARG A 68 -8.47 -3.00 67.35
C ARG A 68 -9.16 -3.45 66.06
N ASN A 69 -10.24 -4.19 66.20
CA ASN A 69 -11.06 -4.70 65.10
C ASN A 69 -10.23 -5.39 64.00
N GLY A 70 -9.31 -6.28 64.41
CA GLY A 70 -8.45 -7.05 63.50
C GLY A 70 -7.34 -6.25 62.81
N SER A 71 -7.22 -4.94 63.07
CA SER A 71 -6.17 -4.07 62.52
C SER A 71 -5.15 -3.70 63.59
N LEU A 72 -3.90 -3.48 63.18
CA LEU A 72 -2.78 -3.11 64.06
C LEU A 72 -2.55 -1.60 64.01
N TRP A 73 -2.75 -0.95 65.16
CA TRP A 73 -2.74 0.50 65.32
C TRP A 73 -1.46 0.98 65.98
N PHE A 74 -0.87 2.04 65.44
CA PHE A 74 0.31 2.70 65.97
C PHE A 74 -0.10 4.11 66.45
N LEU A 75 -0.13 4.33 67.78
CA LEU A 75 -0.74 5.50 68.42
C LEU A 75 0.21 6.24 69.39
N PRO A 76 1.05 7.16 68.92
CA PRO A 76 1.52 7.33 67.54
C PRO A 76 2.71 6.40 67.23
N VAL A 77 3.16 6.40 65.98
CA VAL A 77 4.38 5.70 65.55
C VAL A 77 5.61 6.20 66.32
N GLN A 78 6.45 5.27 66.78
CA GLN A 78 7.73 5.53 67.43
C GLN A 78 8.85 4.82 66.66
N THR A 79 10.08 5.31 66.79
CA THR A 79 11.26 4.70 66.13
C THR A 79 11.48 3.23 66.54
N SER A 80 11.09 2.86 67.76
CA SER A 80 11.10 1.49 68.27
C SER A 80 10.11 0.54 67.57
N HIS A 81 9.17 1.08 66.78
CA HIS A 81 8.19 0.30 66.03
C HIS A 81 8.73 -0.21 64.69
N ASN A 82 9.95 0.15 64.28
CA ASN A 82 10.56 -0.35 63.05
C ASN A 82 10.70 -1.89 63.09
N GLY A 83 10.22 -2.57 62.06
CA GLY A 83 10.41 -4.01 61.91
C GLY A 83 9.31 -4.67 61.10
N THR A 84 9.27 -5.99 61.19
CA THR A 84 8.36 -6.84 60.40
C THR A 84 7.20 -7.33 61.26
N TYR A 85 5.98 -7.09 60.78
CA TYR A 85 4.73 -7.46 61.46
C TYR A 85 3.98 -8.48 60.61
N THR A 86 3.54 -9.57 61.23
CA THR A 86 2.81 -10.64 60.56
C THR A 86 1.41 -10.76 61.14
N CYS A 87 0.41 -10.64 60.27
CA CYS A 87 -0.96 -11.00 60.54
C CYS A 87 -1.17 -12.50 60.24
N GLU A 88 -1.79 -13.21 61.18
CA GLU A 88 -2.16 -14.62 61.06
C GLU A 88 -3.68 -14.77 61.25
N LYS A 89 -4.36 -15.40 60.28
CA LYS A 89 -5.77 -15.77 60.37
C LYS A 89 -5.93 -17.26 60.18
N ARG A 90 -6.69 -17.87 61.09
CA ARG A 90 -7.03 -19.30 61.08
C ARG A 90 -8.51 -19.47 60.79
N ASP A 91 -8.81 -20.03 59.62
CA ASP A 91 -10.17 -20.39 59.21
C ASP A 91 -10.30 -21.91 59.05
N GLU A 92 -11.52 -22.40 58.82
CA GLU A 92 -11.82 -23.82 58.54
C GLU A 92 -11.01 -24.38 57.36
N THR A 93 -10.58 -23.50 56.44
CA THR A 93 -9.83 -23.82 55.21
C THR A 93 -8.30 -23.84 55.41
N GLY A 94 -7.78 -23.43 56.57
CA GLY A 94 -6.35 -23.46 56.87
C GLY A 94 -5.81 -22.18 57.51
N LEU A 95 -4.48 -22.09 57.57
CA LEU A 95 -3.76 -20.95 58.15
C LEU A 95 -3.27 -20.01 57.06
N SER A 96 -3.72 -18.76 57.09
CA SER A 96 -3.24 -17.69 56.21
C SER A 96 -2.37 -16.71 56.98
N LYS A 97 -1.21 -16.33 56.41
CA LYS A 97 -0.29 -15.36 56.99
C LYS A 97 0.09 -14.30 55.97
N ILE A 98 0.07 -13.05 56.39
CA ILE A 98 0.53 -11.90 55.58
C ILE A 98 1.54 -11.12 56.41
N THR A 99 2.65 -10.76 55.79
CA THR A 99 3.76 -10.07 56.45
C THR A 99 3.94 -8.68 55.86
N PHE A 100 4.16 -7.70 56.74
CA PHE A 100 4.31 -6.28 56.43
C PHE A 100 5.65 -5.78 56.98
N GLY A 101 6.40 -5.04 56.17
CA GLY A 101 7.55 -4.27 56.63
C GLY A 101 7.09 -2.89 57.11
N VAL A 102 7.58 -2.42 58.25
CA VAL A 102 7.35 -1.05 58.73
C VAL A 102 8.72 -0.39 58.92
N SER A 103 9.04 0.56 58.05
CA SER A 103 10.23 1.39 58.14
C SER A 103 9.86 2.74 58.74
N VAL A 104 10.40 3.05 59.92
CA VAL A 104 10.11 4.28 60.64
C VAL A 104 11.23 5.30 60.45
N SER A 105 10.92 6.46 59.89
CA SER A 105 11.81 7.62 59.78
C SER A 105 11.50 8.68 60.85
N THR A 106 12.44 9.59 61.11
CA THR A 106 12.27 10.72 62.05
C THR A 106 11.97 12.04 61.35
N GLY A 107 11.89 12.04 60.02
CA GLY A 107 11.58 13.24 59.23
C GLY A 107 10.11 13.65 59.29
N GLU A 108 9.81 14.92 59.05
CA GLU A 108 8.45 15.47 59.00
C GLU A 108 7.61 14.92 57.83
N CYS A 109 8.25 14.49 56.74
CA CYS A 109 7.59 13.74 55.68
C CYS A 109 8.00 12.27 55.70
N PRO A 110 7.05 11.34 55.57
CA PRO A 110 7.35 9.94 55.27
C PRO A 110 8.14 9.80 53.97
N ASP A 111 9.02 8.80 53.89
CA ASP A 111 9.72 8.47 52.64
C ASP A 111 8.71 7.99 51.58
N THR A 112 8.98 8.27 50.31
CA THR A 112 8.06 8.01 49.19
C THR A 112 8.36 6.69 48.47
N PRO A 113 7.61 5.60 48.70
CA PRO A 113 7.76 4.39 47.89
C PRO A 113 7.08 4.52 46.51
N GLU A 114 6.16 5.48 46.35
CA GLU A 114 5.30 5.61 45.16
C GLU A 114 5.68 6.86 44.36
N THR A 115 5.87 6.67 43.05
CA THR A 115 6.15 7.75 42.10
C THR A 115 4.99 7.88 41.12
N ILE A 116 4.42 9.08 41.00
CA ILE A 116 3.44 9.44 39.98
C ILE A 116 4.14 10.29 38.93
N SER A 117 3.87 10.02 37.65
CA SER A 117 4.37 10.84 36.54
C SER A 117 3.23 11.52 35.80
N ILE A 118 3.35 12.84 35.58
CA ILE A 118 2.36 13.64 34.85
C ILE A 118 3.08 14.39 33.73
N THR A 119 2.51 14.38 32.54
CA THR A 119 3.07 15.13 31.40
C THR A 119 2.91 16.63 31.62
N GLN A 120 3.96 17.40 31.29
CA GLN A 120 3.94 18.86 31.36
C GLN A 120 2.73 19.45 30.60
N GLU A 121 2.17 20.54 31.11
CA GLU A 121 0.98 21.25 30.59
C GLU A 121 -0.34 20.48 30.66
N VAL A 122 -0.36 19.30 31.28
CA VAL A 122 -1.56 18.51 31.52
C VAL A 122 -2.05 18.72 32.96
N ARG A 123 -3.36 18.70 33.18
CA ARG A 123 -3.94 18.72 34.54
C ARG A 123 -3.68 17.39 35.24
N GLY A 124 -3.34 17.45 36.52
CA GLY A 124 -3.00 16.28 37.33
C GLY A 124 -3.98 16.03 38.49
N SER A 125 -3.87 14.86 39.10
CA SER A 125 -4.51 14.56 40.39
C SER A 125 -3.56 13.72 41.25
N LEU A 126 -3.36 14.14 42.49
CA LEU A 126 -2.54 13.43 43.48
C LEU A 126 -3.46 12.74 44.50
N PRO A 127 -3.42 11.40 44.59
CA PRO A 127 -4.30 10.67 45.49
C PRO A 127 -3.78 10.68 46.93
N CYS A 128 -4.67 10.84 47.91
CA CYS A 128 -4.27 10.83 49.33
C CYS A 128 -3.94 9.41 49.86
N LYS A 129 -4.34 8.33 49.16
CA LYS A 129 -3.98 6.91 49.41
C LYS A 129 -4.04 6.45 50.89
N GLN A 130 -4.93 7.02 51.70
CA GLN A 130 -5.13 6.67 53.12
C GLN A 130 -6.51 6.04 53.35
N THR A 131 -6.89 5.09 52.50
CA THR A 131 -8.24 4.48 52.45
C THR A 131 -8.68 3.92 53.80
N GLU A 132 -7.76 3.34 54.57
CA GLU A 132 -8.01 2.77 55.91
C GLU A 132 -8.45 3.86 56.88
N ILE A 133 -7.82 5.03 56.81
CA ILE A 133 -8.18 6.21 57.62
C ILE A 133 -9.52 6.79 57.16
N PHE A 134 -9.76 6.82 55.84
CA PHE A 134 -11.03 7.26 55.27
C PHE A 134 -12.23 6.35 55.58
N ARG A 135 -12.02 5.15 56.13
CA ARG A 135 -13.09 4.27 56.61
C ARG A 135 -13.51 4.52 58.07
N LEU A 136 -12.77 5.35 58.82
CA LEU A 136 -13.03 5.60 60.25
C LEU A 136 -14.11 6.69 60.44
N ASN A 137 -15.34 6.36 60.85
CA ASN A 137 -16.52 7.27 60.96
C ASN A 137 -16.35 8.48 61.93
N ASN A 138 -15.43 9.39 61.65
CA ASN A 138 -15.10 10.56 62.45
C ASN A 138 -14.99 11.82 61.58
N THR A 139 -15.05 12.99 62.21
CA THR A 139 -14.70 14.27 61.57
C THR A 139 -13.22 14.27 61.17
N ARG A 140 -12.94 14.74 59.96
CA ARG A 140 -11.60 14.71 59.35
C ARG A 140 -11.27 16.04 58.71
N THR A 141 -10.00 16.41 58.73
CA THR A 141 -9.48 17.56 57.99
C THR A 141 -8.27 17.11 57.18
N ILE A 142 -8.29 17.40 55.88
CA ILE A 142 -7.25 17.00 54.94
C ILE A 142 -6.37 18.21 54.64
N ARG A 143 -5.07 18.06 54.79
CA ARG A 143 -4.07 19.08 54.49
C ARG A 143 -2.98 18.48 53.61
N TRP A 144 -2.34 19.31 52.80
CA TRP A 144 -1.27 18.89 51.92
C TRP A 144 0.02 19.63 52.26
N MET A 145 1.14 18.94 52.09
CA MET A 145 2.47 19.53 52.11
C MET A 145 3.18 19.22 50.80
N LYS A 146 4.00 20.16 50.32
CA LYS A 146 4.95 19.94 49.24
C LYS A 146 6.36 20.11 49.80
N ASP A 147 7.21 19.10 49.64
CA ASP A 147 8.59 19.09 50.12
C ASP A 147 8.68 19.48 51.61
N CYS A 148 7.75 18.96 52.42
CA CYS A 148 7.56 19.23 53.86
C CYS A 148 7.17 20.66 54.24
N HIS A 149 6.72 21.46 53.28
CA HIS A 149 6.16 22.78 53.54
C HIS A 149 4.65 22.77 53.31
N ALA A 150 3.89 23.39 54.21
CA ALA A 150 2.44 23.48 54.08
C ALA A 150 2.05 24.20 52.78
N VAL A 151 1.13 23.61 52.03
CA VAL A 151 0.59 24.21 50.81
C VAL A 151 -0.93 24.32 50.92
N GLU A 152 -1.48 25.42 50.43
CA GLU A 152 -2.92 25.57 50.26
C GLU A 152 -3.33 24.89 48.94
N PRO A 153 -4.06 23.77 48.98
CA PRO A 153 -4.48 23.10 47.76
C PRO A 153 -5.57 23.92 47.06
N ILE A 154 -5.45 24.08 45.74
CA ILE A 154 -6.40 24.87 44.94
C ILE A 154 -7.77 24.19 44.94
N LEU A 155 -7.81 22.85 44.79
CA LEU A 155 -9.02 22.03 44.75
C LEU A 155 -8.71 20.65 45.35
N VAL A 156 -9.48 20.23 46.35
CA VAL A 156 -9.46 18.88 46.92
C VAL A 156 -10.84 18.24 46.66
N ASP A 157 -10.87 17.01 46.15
CA ASP A 157 -12.13 16.29 45.93
C ASP A 157 -12.69 15.65 47.21
N ASP A 158 -13.91 15.11 47.14
CA ASP A 158 -14.61 14.49 48.28
C ASP A 158 -13.89 13.26 48.86
N ILE A 159 -12.89 12.73 48.15
CA ILE A 159 -12.08 11.56 48.52
C ILE A 159 -10.69 11.99 49.02
N GLY A 160 -10.41 13.29 49.05
CA GLY A 160 -9.16 13.86 49.54
C GLY A 160 -8.05 14.01 48.51
N ASN A 161 -8.31 13.75 47.22
CA ASN A 161 -7.30 13.88 46.18
C ASN A 161 -7.10 15.35 45.80
N MET A 162 -5.85 15.77 45.67
CA MET A 162 -5.48 17.12 45.28
C MET A 162 -5.43 17.25 43.75
N ARG A 163 -6.26 18.12 43.19
CA ARG A 163 -6.25 18.41 41.75
C ARG A 163 -5.20 19.48 41.45
N LEU A 164 -4.35 19.19 40.47
CA LEU A 164 -3.33 20.11 39.99
C LEU A 164 -3.81 20.83 38.72
N PRO A 165 -3.54 22.15 38.58
CA PRO A 165 -3.67 22.84 37.29
C PRO A 165 -2.69 22.24 36.26
N PRO A 166 -2.66 22.73 35.00
CA PRO A 166 -1.62 22.36 34.05
C PRO A 166 -0.24 22.45 34.69
N VAL A 167 0.42 21.30 34.86
CA VAL A 167 1.65 21.19 35.67
C VAL A 167 2.89 21.65 34.89
N SER A 168 3.86 22.20 35.61
CA SER A 168 5.17 22.63 35.12
C SER A 168 6.30 21.89 35.83
N GLU A 169 7.54 21.97 35.34
CA GLU A 169 8.70 21.36 36.01
C GLU A 169 8.86 21.82 37.47
N LYS A 170 8.39 23.03 37.80
CA LYS A 170 8.43 23.59 39.16
C LYS A 170 7.48 22.88 40.13
N ASP A 171 6.49 22.16 39.61
CA ASP A 171 5.52 21.42 40.40
C ASP A 171 6.04 20.04 40.81
N ALA A 172 7.16 19.57 40.25
CA ALA A 172 7.83 18.36 40.72
C ALA A 172 8.23 18.49 42.21
N GLY A 173 8.15 17.38 42.94
CA GLY A 173 8.45 17.34 44.38
C GLY A 173 7.73 16.22 45.11
N ILE A 174 7.92 16.16 46.42
CA ILE A 174 7.28 15.18 47.31
C ILE A 174 6.02 15.81 47.90
N TYR A 175 4.87 15.21 47.59
CA TYR A 175 3.59 15.64 48.13
C TYR A 175 3.16 14.72 49.26
N THR A 176 2.84 15.29 50.42
CA THR A 176 2.39 14.55 51.60
C THR A 176 0.96 14.90 51.93
N CYS A 177 0.08 13.90 51.90
CA CYS A 177 -1.28 14.04 52.40
C CYS A 177 -1.27 13.86 53.92
N LEU A 178 -1.89 14.80 54.64
CA LEU A 178 -2.09 14.79 56.08
C LEU A 178 -3.58 14.71 56.37
N VAL A 179 -3.99 13.71 57.16
CA VAL A 179 -5.37 13.54 57.59
C VAL A 179 -5.42 13.66 59.10
N ASP A 180 -5.99 14.77 59.59
CA ASP A 180 -6.24 14.99 61.00
C ASP A 180 -7.55 14.31 61.40
N ILE A 181 -7.48 13.44 62.41
CA ILE A 181 -8.61 12.64 62.92
C ILE A 181 -8.67 12.71 64.45
N SER A 182 -9.88 12.66 65.00
CA SER A 182 -10.09 12.50 66.45
C SER A 182 -10.47 11.05 66.77
N LEU A 183 -9.70 10.39 67.64
CA LEU A 183 -9.92 9.01 68.11
C LEU A 183 -9.94 9.01 69.64
N ASP A 184 -11.03 8.49 70.24
CA ASP A 184 -11.23 8.43 71.69
C ASP A 184 -10.97 9.77 72.43
N GLY A 185 -11.35 10.88 71.80
CA GLY A 185 -11.13 12.23 72.34
C GLY A 185 -9.71 12.78 72.19
N ARG A 186 -8.77 12.02 71.63
CA ARG A 186 -7.40 12.47 71.28
C ARG A 186 -7.30 12.79 69.79
N LYS A 187 -6.50 13.80 69.45
CA LYS A 187 -6.22 14.19 68.06
C LYS A 187 -4.98 13.47 67.56
N TYR A 188 -5.09 12.89 66.38
CA TYR A 188 -3.99 12.25 65.67
C TYR A 188 -3.93 12.75 64.23
N THR A 189 -2.76 12.68 63.63
CA THR A 189 -2.55 12.99 62.22
C THR A 189 -1.97 11.77 61.55
N ALA A 190 -2.55 11.32 60.44
CA ALA A 190 -1.96 10.28 59.59
C ALA A 190 -1.33 10.92 58.36
N ALA A 191 -0.15 10.45 57.94
CA ALA A 191 0.60 11.01 56.82
C ALA A 191 0.93 9.96 55.76
N ARG A 192 0.85 10.32 54.48
CA ARG A 192 1.36 9.51 53.36
C ARG A 192 1.93 10.38 52.26
N SER A 193 3.11 10.01 51.76
CA SER A 193 3.87 10.79 50.79
C SER A 193 3.96 10.10 49.43
N ILE A 194 3.94 10.90 48.36
CA ILE A 194 4.05 10.49 46.96
C ILE A 194 5.04 11.41 46.26
N GLN A 195 5.91 10.85 45.42
CA GLN A 195 6.82 11.62 44.59
C GLN A 195 6.16 11.96 43.25
N LEU A 196 6.02 13.25 42.95
CA LEU A 196 5.55 13.72 41.64
C LEU A 196 6.73 14.00 40.72
N THR A 197 6.72 13.35 39.57
CA THR A 197 7.67 13.55 38.47
C THR A 197 6.95 14.14 37.26
N ILE A 198 7.60 15.09 36.58
CA ILE A 198 7.04 15.76 35.40
C ILE A 198 7.76 15.29 34.16
N ASN A 199 7.01 14.70 33.22
CA ASN A 199 7.55 14.21 31.97
C ASN A 199 7.42 15.30 30.91
N ASN A 200 8.54 15.65 30.27
CA ASN A 200 8.52 16.57 29.12
C ASN A 200 7.83 15.85 27.95
N GLY A 201 6.64 16.32 27.57
CA GLY A 201 5.82 15.76 26.49
C GLY A 201 6.45 15.80 25.09
N MET A 202 7.67 16.33 24.99
CA MET A 202 8.44 16.50 23.76
C MET A 202 8.65 15.19 22.99
N TYR A 203 8.76 14.05 23.69
CA TYR A 203 8.95 12.74 23.06
C TYR A 203 7.74 12.25 22.26
N CYS A 204 6.51 12.66 22.59
CA CYS A 204 5.32 12.24 21.86
C CYS A 204 5.14 13.03 20.55
N GLN A 205 5.41 14.34 20.55
CA GLN A 205 5.29 15.17 19.36
C GLN A 205 6.33 14.85 18.28
N SER A 206 7.56 14.51 18.67
CA SER A 206 8.62 14.15 17.71
C SER A 206 8.33 12.83 17.00
N LEU A 207 7.74 11.86 17.69
CA LEU A 207 7.38 10.54 17.12
C LEU A 207 6.19 10.64 16.16
N VAL A 208 5.17 11.44 16.48
CA VAL A 208 4.04 11.67 15.58
C VAL A 208 4.49 12.37 14.30
N SER A 209 5.39 13.34 14.43
CA SER A 209 5.95 14.07 13.28
C SER A 209 6.79 13.16 12.37
N SER A 210 7.61 12.27 12.95
CA SER A 210 8.43 11.33 12.17
C SER A 210 7.60 10.25 11.47
N LEU A 211 6.54 9.74 12.13
CA LEU A 211 5.58 8.82 11.52
C LEU A 211 4.80 9.47 10.37
N TYR A 212 4.39 10.72 10.53
CA TYR A 212 3.70 11.47 9.47
C TYR A 212 4.63 11.75 8.26
N ALA A 213 5.89 12.12 8.53
CA ALA A 213 6.89 12.28 7.47
C ALA A 213 7.17 10.97 6.72
N PHE A 214 7.24 9.85 7.43
CA PHE A 214 7.41 8.53 6.81
C PHE A 214 6.20 8.14 5.94
N TYR A 215 4.97 8.31 6.47
CA TYR A 215 3.74 7.99 5.74
C TYR A 215 3.59 8.82 4.46
N THR A 216 3.86 10.13 4.54
CA THR A 216 3.80 11.03 3.36
C THR A 216 4.85 10.66 2.32
N SER A 217 6.07 10.29 2.72
CA SER A 217 7.12 9.82 1.81
C SER A 217 6.72 8.52 1.10
N VAL A 218 6.20 7.53 1.84
CA VAL A 218 5.76 6.25 1.26
C VAL A 218 4.60 6.46 0.29
N ALA A 219 3.61 7.25 0.67
CA ALA A 219 2.46 7.56 -0.19
C ALA A 219 2.89 8.24 -1.50
N LEU A 220 3.83 9.20 -1.45
CA LEU A 220 4.34 9.89 -2.63
C LEU A 220 5.05 8.92 -3.59
N CYS A 221 5.89 8.01 -3.06
CA CYS A 221 6.57 6.99 -3.87
C CYS A 221 5.59 6.01 -4.53
N LEU A 222 4.53 5.61 -3.84
CA LEU A 222 3.50 4.73 -4.41
C LEU A 222 2.73 5.42 -5.54
N VAL A 223 2.35 6.68 -5.37
CA VAL A 223 1.68 7.45 -6.42
C VAL A 223 2.59 7.65 -7.63
N ALA A 224 3.87 7.98 -7.41
CA ALA A 224 4.84 8.13 -8.49
C ALA A 224 5.04 6.83 -9.28
N SER A 225 5.21 5.70 -8.60
CA SER A 225 5.39 4.41 -9.27
C SER A 225 4.15 4.00 -10.09
N LEU A 226 2.94 4.16 -9.55
CA LEU A 226 1.69 3.92 -10.27
C LEU A 226 1.55 4.82 -11.51
N ALA A 227 1.91 6.10 -11.39
CA ALA A 227 1.89 7.04 -12.51
C ALA A 227 2.88 6.63 -13.62
N THR A 228 4.10 6.20 -13.28
CA THR A 228 5.07 5.73 -14.28
C THR A 228 4.58 4.47 -15.00
N LEU A 229 3.94 3.55 -14.28
CA LEU A 229 3.41 2.32 -14.84
C LEU A 229 2.23 2.60 -15.78
N ALA A 230 1.34 3.53 -15.40
CA ALA A 230 0.23 3.98 -16.25
C ALA A 230 0.73 4.66 -17.53
N LEU A 231 1.75 5.52 -17.44
CA LEU A 231 2.37 6.15 -18.61
C LEU A 231 3.03 5.13 -19.54
N ALA A 232 3.75 4.15 -18.99
CA ALA A 232 4.34 3.07 -19.77
C ALA A 232 3.26 2.22 -20.47
N ALA A 233 2.19 1.86 -19.77
CA ALA A 233 1.06 1.14 -20.35
C ALA A 233 0.40 1.97 -21.48
N ALA A 234 0.12 3.25 -21.25
CA ALA A 234 -0.41 4.14 -22.26
C ALA A 234 0.51 4.21 -23.50
N PHE A 235 1.83 4.33 -23.31
CA PHE A 235 2.79 4.29 -24.42
C PHE A 235 2.71 2.98 -25.21
N LEU A 236 2.58 1.84 -24.54
CA LEU A 236 2.42 0.54 -25.20
C LEU A 236 1.11 0.45 -26.00
N PHE A 237 -0.01 0.92 -25.42
CA PHE A 237 -1.31 0.92 -26.11
C PHE A 237 -1.33 1.85 -27.32
N PHE A 238 -0.71 3.03 -27.22
CA PHE A 238 -0.70 4.03 -28.29
C PHE A 238 0.55 4.00 -29.17
N LYS A 239 1.43 2.99 -29.02
CA LYS A 239 2.71 2.89 -29.74
C LYS A 239 2.59 3.16 -31.24
N VAL A 240 1.61 2.55 -31.90
CA VAL A 240 1.37 2.75 -33.34
C VAL A 240 1.01 4.19 -33.67
N ASP A 241 0.13 4.80 -32.87
CA ASP A 241 -0.30 6.18 -33.06
C ASP A 241 0.83 7.19 -32.77
N VAL A 242 1.64 6.94 -31.73
CA VAL A 242 2.82 7.75 -31.39
C VAL A 242 3.85 7.71 -32.51
N VAL A 243 4.17 6.52 -33.05
CA VAL A 243 5.14 6.39 -34.14
C VAL A 243 4.62 7.05 -35.42
N LEU A 244 3.34 6.89 -35.75
CA LEU A 244 2.74 7.55 -36.92
C LEU A 244 2.71 9.08 -36.75
N ALA A 245 2.41 9.59 -35.56
CA ALA A 245 2.45 11.02 -35.25
C ALA A 245 3.87 11.59 -35.31
N TYR A 246 4.85 10.87 -34.74
CA TYR A 246 6.27 11.23 -34.82
C TYR A 246 6.76 11.29 -36.27
N ARG A 247 6.44 10.29 -37.10
CA ARG A 247 6.76 10.32 -38.54
C ARG A 247 6.11 11.49 -39.25
N ARG A 248 4.87 11.85 -38.90
CA ARG A 248 4.18 13.03 -39.47
C ARG A 248 4.84 14.35 -39.07
N LEU A 249 5.30 14.48 -37.83
CA LEU A 249 6.06 15.64 -37.37
C LEU A 249 7.40 15.73 -38.10
N LEU A 250 8.14 14.62 -38.19
CA LEU A 250 9.40 14.54 -38.95
C LEU A 250 9.27 14.90 -40.43
N ARG A 251 8.10 14.67 -41.07
CA ARG A 251 7.86 15.13 -42.45
C ARG A 251 8.03 16.65 -42.60
N HIS A 252 7.73 17.42 -41.56
CA HIS A 252 7.86 18.88 -41.60
C HIS A 252 9.30 19.34 -41.38
N PHE A 253 10.15 18.52 -40.76
CA PHE A 253 11.51 18.89 -40.38
C PHE A 253 12.59 18.20 -41.23
N SER A 254 12.30 17.09 -41.91
CA SER A 254 13.29 16.30 -42.67
C SER A 254 13.33 16.66 -44.16
N LYS A 255 14.45 17.20 -44.61
CA LYS A 255 14.90 17.16 -46.01
C LYS A 255 15.63 15.84 -46.26
N GLN A 256 14.87 14.74 -46.42
CA GLN A 256 15.46 13.43 -46.71
C GLN A 256 16.09 13.43 -48.11
N ALA A 257 17.35 13.00 -48.23
CA ALA A 257 18.00 12.76 -49.52
C ALA A 257 17.25 11.68 -50.32
N SER A 258 17.12 11.90 -51.63
CA SER A 258 16.54 10.94 -52.58
C SER A 258 17.41 9.69 -52.64
N ASP A 259 16.84 8.52 -52.35
CA ASP A 259 17.50 7.21 -52.43
C ASP A 259 17.39 6.56 -53.82
N GLY A 260 16.94 7.32 -54.83
CA GLY A 260 16.77 6.83 -56.21
C GLY A 260 15.61 5.84 -56.41
N LYS A 261 14.85 5.48 -55.36
CA LYS A 261 13.69 4.58 -55.45
C LYS A 261 12.42 5.36 -55.84
N LEU A 262 11.76 4.91 -56.91
CA LEU A 262 10.59 5.56 -57.48
C LEU A 262 9.32 5.27 -56.68
N TYR A 263 9.15 4.01 -56.24
CA TYR A 263 7.91 3.53 -55.64
C TYR A 263 8.08 3.21 -54.14
N ASP A 264 7.05 3.53 -53.37
CA ASP A 264 7.00 3.26 -51.93
C ASP A 264 6.59 1.80 -51.63
N GLY A 265 5.91 1.14 -52.58
CA GLY A 265 5.61 -0.28 -52.49
C GLY A 265 5.20 -0.92 -53.83
N TYR A 266 5.63 -2.16 -54.06
CA TYR A 266 5.15 -3.04 -55.11
C TYR A 266 3.97 -3.86 -54.59
N VAL A 267 2.85 -3.92 -55.30
CA VAL A 267 1.66 -4.68 -54.91
C VAL A 267 1.56 -5.93 -55.78
N SER A 268 1.66 -7.10 -55.14
CA SER A 268 1.43 -8.40 -55.74
C SER A 268 0.16 -9.02 -55.15
N PHE A 269 -0.78 -9.37 -56.01
CA PHE A 269 -2.02 -10.05 -55.63
C PHE A 269 -2.27 -11.23 -56.58
N PHE A 270 -2.82 -12.31 -56.03
CA PHE A 270 -3.14 -13.49 -56.83
C PHE A 270 -4.42 -13.26 -57.64
N HIS A 271 -4.44 -13.69 -58.90
CA HIS A 271 -5.64 -13.75 -59.73
C HIS A 271 -6.02 -15.22 -59.97
N PRO A 272 -6.65 -15.90 -58.99
CA PRO A 272 -7.24 -17.21 -59.28
C PRO A 272 -8.44 -17.03 -60.21
N ASP A 273 -8.75 -17.97 -61.09
CA ASP A 273 -9.91 -17.87 -62.00
C ASP A 273 -11.27 -18.13 -61.30
N THR A 274 -11.44 -17.66 -60.06
CA THR A 274 -12.64 -17.88 -59.22
C THR A 274 -13.19 -16.58 -58.62
N LEU A 275 -14.44 -16.60 -58.14
CA LEU A 275 -15.13 -15.46 -57.53
C LEU A 275 -14.35 -14.74 -56.39
N SER A 276 -13.46 -15.44 -55.66
CA SER A 276 -12.55 -14.87 -54.64
C SER A 276 -11.52 -13.87 -55.23
N SER A 277 -11.24 -14.00 -56.53
CA SER A 277 -10.32 -13.14 -57.28
C SER A 277 -10.88 -11.75 -57.54
N ALA A 278 -12.17 -11.64 -57.82
CA ALA A 278 -12.81 -10.34 -58.03
C ALA A 278 -12.76 -9.48 -56.76
N GLU A 279 -12.90 -10.10 -55.59
CA GLU A 279 -12.82 -9.41 -54.30
C GLU A 279 -11.39 -8.96 -53.99
N THR A 280 -10.42 -9.86 -54.18
CA THR A 280 -8.98 -9.57 -54.00
C THR A 280 -8.53 -8.46 -54.95
N ALA A 281 -8.93 -8.52 -56.22
CA ALA A 281 -8.65 -7.51 -57.23
C ALA A 281 -9.32 -6.17 -56.89
N SER A 282 -10.57 -6.18 -56.43
CA SER A 282 -11.26 -4.94 -55.99
C SER A 282 -10.53 -4.26 -54.84
N PHE A 283 -10.03 -5.05 -53.87
CA PHE A 283 -9.26 -4.51 -52.75
C PHE A 283 -7.91 -3.94 -53.24
N ALA A 284 -7.18 -4.69 -54.07
CA ALA A 284 -5.85 -4.31 -54.54
C ALA A 284 -5.87 -3.11 -55.50
N LEU A 285 -6.86 -3.02 -56.40
CA LEU A 285 -6.93 -2.02 -57.46
C LEU A 285 -7.75 -0.77 -57.09
N GLN A 286 -8.71 -0.86 -56.16
CA GLN A 286 -9.55 0.28 -55.78
C GLN A 286 -9.25 0.73 -54.35
N MET A 287 -9.48 -0.14 -53.35
CA MET A 287 -9.41 0.27 -51.94
C MET A 287 -7.99 0.64 -51.49
N LEU A 288 -6.99 -0.13 -51.92
CA LEU A 288 -5.59 0.09 -51.52
C LEU A 288 -5.03 1.41 -52.09
N PRO A 289 -5.20 1.74 -53.40
CA PRO A 289 -4.88 3.06 -53.95
C PRO A 289 -5.62 4.22 -53.29
N GLU A 290 -6.94 4.09 -53.08
CA GLU A 290 -7.76 5.15 -52.46
C GLU A 290 -7.27 5.52 -51.06
N GLU A 291 -6.83 4.54 -50.28
CA GLU A 291 -6.31 4.79 -48.94
C GLU A 291 -4.84 5.21 -48.96
N LEU A 292 -3.95 4.49 -49.61
CA LEU A 292 -2.50 4.76 -49.52
C LEU A 292 -2.04 5.91 -50.43
N GLU A 293 -2.51 5.97 -51.67
CA GLU A 293 -2.09 7.01 -52.61
C GLU A 293 -2.87 8.31 -52.35
N LYS A 294 -4.22 8.27 -52.43
CA LYS A 294 -5.04 9.49 -52.35
C LYS A 294 -5.07 10.13 -50.97
N LYS A 295 -5.25 9.35 -49.88
CA LYS A 295 -5.33 9.92 -48.52
C LYS A 295 -3.98 10.12 -47.85
N HIS A 296 -2.97 9.34 -48.23
CA HIS A 296 -1.69 9.33 -47.52
C HIS A 296 -0.49 9.76 -48.37
N GLY A 297 -0.60 9.82 -49.70
CA GLY A 297 0.44 10.32 -50.60
C GLY A 297 1.54 9.30 -50.93
N TYR A 298 1.30 8.00 -50.75
CA TYR A 298 2.23 6.96 -51.18
C TYR A 298 2.19 6.79 -52.71
N SER A 299 3.29 6.29 -53.28
CA SER A 299 3.32 5.84 -54.67
C SER A 299 3.44 4.32 -54.71
N LEU A 300 2.43 3.64 -55.26
CA LEU A 300 2.43 2.19 -55.39
C LEU A 300 2.62 1.80 -56.86
N TYR A 301 3.35 0.70 -57.09
CA TYR A 301 3.36 0.02 -58.39
C TYR A 301 2.42 -1.18 -58.33
N ILE A 302 1.41 -1.18 -59.19
CA ILE A 302 0.41 -2.24 -59.26
C ILE A 302 0.43 -2.85 -60.65
N ARG A 303 0.76 -4.14 -60.71
CA ARG A 303 0.76 -4.90 -61.96
C ARG A 303 -0.65 -4.95 -62.54
N GLY A 304 -0.77 -4.69 -63.85
CA GLY A 304 -2.04 -4.56 -64.56
C GLY A 304 -2.54 -3.12 -64.69
N ARG A 305 -2.01 -2.18 -63.88
CA ARG A 305 -2.27 -0.74 -63.98
C ARG A 305 -1.07 0.01 -64.56
N ASP A 306 0.12 -0.30 -64.04
CA ASP A 306 1.32 0.52 -64.24
C ASP A 306 2.36 -0.14 -65.18
N ASN A 307 2.12 -1.37 -65.65
CA ASN A 307 3.05 -2.09 -66.52
C ASN A 307 2.84 -1.72 -68.01
N CYS A 308 3.94 -1.54 -68.74
CA CYS A 308 3.89 -1.31 -70.18
C CYS A 308 3.71 -2.64 -70.95
N PRO A 309 2.82 -2.69 -71.96
CA PRO A 309 2.71 -3.87 -72.83
C PRO A 309 3.94 -3.95 -73.75
N GLY A 310 4.55 -5.15 -73.86
CA GLY A 310 5.68 -5.42 -74.76
C GLY A 310 7.04 -5.64 -74.09
N ASP A 311 7.15 -5.36 -72.79
CA ASP A 311 8.40 -5.59 -72.03
C ASP A 311 8.65 -7.07 -71.71
N ALA A 312 9.94 -7.42 -71.58
CA ALA A 312 10.35 -8.72 -71.05
C ALA A 312 9.87 -8.85 -69.59
N VAL A 313 8.79 -9.61 -69.40
CA VAL A 313 8.01 -9.65 -68.15
C VAL A 313 8.88 -9.92 -66.92
N HIS A 314 9.82 -10.86 -67.00
CA HIS A 314 10.67 -11.23 -65.86
C HIS A 314 11.68 -10.14 -65.48
N ASP A 315 12.38 -9.56 -66.47
CA ASP A 315 13.38 -8.52 -66.25
C ASP A 315 12.73 -7.22 -65.77
N ALA A 316 11.59 -6.85 -66.35
CA ALA A 316 10.83 -5.68 -65.95
C ALA A 316 10.33 -5.78 -64.48
N ILE A 317 9.86 -6.96 -64.08
CA ILE A 317 9.44 -7.21 -62.69
C ILE A 317 10.63 -7.06 -61.72
N ALA A 318 11.77 -7.69 -62.02
CA ALA A 318 12.96 -7.61 -61.17
C ALA A 318 13.47 -6.16 -61.05
N ALA A 319 13.56 -5.43 -62.17
CA ALA A 319 13.99 -4.04 -62.19
C ALA A 319 13.04 -3.14 -61.38
N THR A 320 11.73 -3.33 -61.52
CA THR A 320 10.72 -2.54 -60.80
C THR A 320 10.74 -2.83 -59.31
N LEU A 321 10.91 -4.09 -58.90
CA LEU A 321 11.03 -4.48 -57.49
C LEU A 321 12.24 -3.83 -56.81
N HIS A 322 13.37 -3.70 -57.50
CA HIS A 322 14.54 -2.97 -57.00
C HIS A 322 14.28 -1.45 -56.81
N GLN A 323 13.35 -0.88 -57.58
CA GLN A 323 12.91 0.51 -57.42
C GLN A 323 11.87 0.70 -56.31
N CYS A 324 11.42 -0.38 -55.66
CA CYS A 324 10.41 -0.36 -54.61
C CYS A 324 11.02 -0.46 -53.20
N ARG A 325 10.43 0.22 -52.21
CA ARG A 325 10.85 0.12 -50.79
C ARG A 325 10.19 -1.03 -50.03
N ARG A 326 9.00 -1.45 -50.47
CA ARG A 326 8.19 -2.50 -49.85
C ARG A 326 7.63 -3.43 -50.91
N LEU A 327 7.37 -4.66 -50.52
CA LEU A 327 6.62 -5.63 -51.31
C LEU A 327 5.38 -6.02 -50.52
N ILE A 328 4.19 -5.66 -51.01
CA ILE A 328 2.90 -6.01 -50.40
C ILE A 328 2.38 -7.25 -51.14
N ILE A 329 2.27 -8.36 -50.42
CA ILE A 329 1.72 -9.62 -50.95
C ILE A 329 0.33 -9.81 -50.36
N ILE A 330 -0.67 -9.83 -51.23
CA ILE A 330 -2.08 -10.00 -50.87
C ILE A 330 -2.45 -11.46 -51.09
N LEU A 331 -2.83 -12.12 -50.01
CA LEU A 331 -3.24 -13.52 -49.96
C LEU A 331 -4.75 -13.59 -49.69
N SER A 332 -5.46 -14.43 -50.45
CA SER A 332 -6.89 -14.66 -50.29
C SER A 332 -7.19 -16.14 -50.03
N LEU A 333 -8.43 -16.42 -49.62
CA LEU A 333 -8.94 -17.76 -49.35
C LEU A 333 -8.90 -18.62 -50.63
N ALA A 334 -8.21 -19.76 -50.56
CA ALA A 334 -8.41 -20.85 -51.51
C ALA A 334 -9.66 -21.64 -51.08
N PRO A 335 -10.67 -21.82 -51.96
CA PRO A 335 -11.81 -22.66 -51.63
C PRO A 335 -11.32 -24.09 -51.40
N ARG A 336 -11.69 -24.66 -50.24
CA ARG A 336 -11.59 -26.11 -50.04
C ARG A 336 -12.42 -26.76 -51.16
N SER A 337 -11.81 -27.55 -52.03
CA SER A 337 -12.55 -28.37 -52.97
C SER A 337 -13.49 -29.25 -52.16
N CYS A 338 -14.80 -29.00 -52.25
CA CYS A 338 -15.79 -29.93 -51.77
C CYS A 338 -15.57 -31.23 -52.53
N ALA A 339 -15.38 -32.33 -51.81
CA ALA A 339 -15.39 -33.66 -52.37
C ALA A 339 -16.75 -33.89 -53.02
N ASP A 340 -16.79 -33.86 -54.35
CA ASP A 340 -17.75 -34.64 -55.12
C ASP A 340 -17.04 -35.15 -56.37
N GLY A 341 -17.05 -36.46 -56.53
CA GLY A 341 -16.32 -37.16 -57.57
C GLY A 341 -16.95 -36.88 -58.93
N LYS A 342 -16.26 -36.11 -59.77
CA LYS A 342 -16.38 -36.21 -61.22
C LYS A 342 -15.12 -35.69 -61.87
N GLU A 343 -14.34 -36.62 -62.42
CA GLU A 343 -13.29 -36.34 -63.39
C GLU A 343 -13.91 -35.57 -64.55
N VAL A 344 -13.43 -34.34 -64.74
CA VAL A 344 -13.53 -33.63 -66.01
C VAL A 344 -12.10 -33.38 -66.44
N GLU A 345 -11.68 -34.09 -67.49
CA GLU A 345 -10.37 -33.93 -68.10
C GLU A 345 -10.16 -32.47 -68.53
N ALA A 346 -9.24 -31.80 -67.84
CA ALA A 346 -8.65 -30.56 -68.31
C ALA A 346 -7.24 -30.86 -68.85
N SER A 347 -6.96 -30.32 -70.03
CA SER A 347 -5.79 -30.60 -70.86
C SER A 347 -4.44 -30.33 -70.17
N PRO A 348 -3.37 -31.05 -70.58
CA PRO A 348 -2.14 -31.13 -69.82
C PRO A 348 -1.10 -30.09 -70.24
N LEU A 349 -1.18 -28.86 -69.73
CA LEU A 349 -0.04 -27.92 -69.78
C LEU A 349 -0.14 -26.90 -68.63
N CYS A 350 0.37 -27.27 -67.46
CA CYS A 350 1.17 -26.40 -66.56
C CYS A 350 1.62 -27.23 -65.36
N ASP A 351 2.93 -27.40 -65.23
CA ASP A 351 3.60 -28.14 -64.15
C ASP A 351 3.17 -27.69 -62.75
N ASP A 352 2.94 -28.70 -61.94
CA ASP A 352 2.61 -28.66 -60.52
C ASP A 352 3.84 -28.27 -59.67
N GLN A 353 3.60 -27.79 -58.44
CA GLN A 353 4.60 -27.52 -57.37
C GLN A 353 5.43 -26.22 -57.43
N ASN A 354 4.78 -25.07 -57.53
CA ASN A 354 5.07 -23.89 -56.70
C ASN A 354 4.12 -22.76 -57.11
N GLN A 355 2.97 -22.67 -56.42
CA GLN A 355 1.86 -21.77 -56.71
C GLN A 355 2.15 -20.28 -56.41
N LEU A 356 3.42 -19.87 -56.48
CA LEU A 356 3.86 -18.48 -56.40
C LEU A 356 4.16 -17.96 -57.81
N CYS A 357 3.60 -16.80 -58.16
CA CYS A 357 4.00 -16.07 -59.36
C CYS A 357 5.49 -15.68 -59.28
N TYR A 358 6.15 -15.54 -60.43
CA TYR A 358 7.56 -15.16 -60.51
C TYR A 358 7.90 -13.91 -59.66
N GLU A 359 7.03 -12.89 -59.69
CA GLU A 359 7.16 -11.66 -58.90
C GLU A 359 7.29 -11.89 -57.39
N GLN A 360 6.54 -12.87 -56.85
CA GLN A 360 6.59 -13.20 -55.44
C GLN A 360 7.85 -13.98 -55.13
N LYS A 361 8.28 -14.90 -56.01
CA LYS A 361 9.51 -15.68 -55.83
C LYS A 361 10.74 -14.78 -55.77
N ILE A 362 10.90 -13.89 -56.77
CA ILE A 362 12.06 -12.98 -56.84
C ILE A 362 12.01 -11.95 -55.71
N GLY A 363 10.82 -11.40 -55.42
CA GLY A 363 10.65 -10.41 -54.36
C GLY A 363 10.92 -10.97 -52.95
N ILE A 364 10.50 -12.21 -52.67
CA ILE A 364 10.81 -12.90 -51.41
C ILE A 364 12.30 -13.27 -51.34
N TYR A 365 12.87 -13.75 -52.45
CA TYR A 365 14.30 -14.07 -52.51
C TYR A 365 15.16 -12.85 -52.19
N ASP A 366 14.90 -11.71 -52.86
CA ASP A 366 15.60 -10.46 -52.61
C ASP A 366 15.37 -9.95 -51.18
N ALA A 367 14.15 -10.04 -50.67
CA ALA A 367 13.84 -9.64 -49.30
C ALA A 367 14.58 -10.46 -48.24
N LEU A 368 14.80 -11.75 -48.47
CA LEU A 368 15.47 -12.64 -47.52
C LEU A 368 17.00 -12.62 -47.66
N THR A 369 17.52 -12.41 -48.87
CA THR A 369 18.97 -12.41 -49.15
C THR A 369 19.60 -11.02 -49.03
N LYS A 370 18.95 -10.01 -49.61
CA LYS A 370 19.43 -8.62 -49.68
C LYS A 370 18.79 -7.72 -48.61
N ASN A 371 17.83 -8.22 -47.82
CA ASN A 371 17.03 -7.46 -46.85
C ASN A 371 16.19 -6.32 -47.47
N GLU A 372 16.04 -6.27 -48.79
CA GLU A 372 15.24 -5.29 -49.52
C GLU A 372 14.59 -5.92 -50.76
N PRO A 373 13.33 -5.59 -51.08
CA PRO A 373 12.40 -4.76 -50.30
C PRO A 373 11.83 -5.49 -49.07
N ARG A 374 11.37 -4.76 -48.03
CA ARG A 374 10.70 -5.40 -46.89
C ARG A 374 9.30 -5.88 -47.29
N VAL A 375 8.99 -7.13 -46.97
CA VAL A 375 7.71 -7.77 -47.31
C VAL A 375 6.62 -7.39 -46.30
N ILE A 376 5.39 -7.21 -46.78
CA ILE A 376 4.17 -7.00 -45.99
C ILE A 376 3.15 -8.03 -46.47
N LEU A 377 2.77 -8.95 -45.58
CA LEU A 377 1.74 -9.94 -45.86
C LEU A 377 0.37 -9.38 -45.48
N VAL A 378 -0.59 -9.44 -46.40
CA VAL A 378 -1.99 -9.04 -46.19
C VAL A 378 -2.89 -10.25 -46.46
N GLU A 379 -3.63 -10.71 -45.45
CA GLU A 379 -4.62 -11.79 -45.56
C GLU A 379 -6.01 -11.17 -45.75
N ILE A 380 -6.71 -11.55 -46.82
CA ILE A 380 -8.09 -11.12 -47.14
C ILE A 380 -9.06 -12.27 -46.84
N ASP A 381 -10.18 -11.93 -46.17
CA ASP A 381 -11.39 -12.77 -46.02
C ASP A 381 -11.24 -14.15 -45.35
N GLY A 382 -10.25 -14.32 -44.47
CA GLY A 382 -10.18 -15.47 -43.56
C GLY A 382 -8.78 -16.02 -43.34
N PRO A 383 -8.64 -17.15 -42.61
CA PRO A 383 -7.36 -17.83 -42.53
C PRO A 383 -7.02 -18.41 -43.90
N VAL A 384 -5.99 -17.84 -44.53
CA VAL A 384 -5.41 -18.39 -45.76
C VAL A 384 -4.79 -19.76 -45.44
N ASP A 385 -4.95 -20.72 -46.35
CA ASP A 385 -4.25 -21.99 -46.27
C ASP A 385 -2.80 -21.80 -46.72
N TYR A 386 -1.87 -21.98 -45.78
CA TYR A 386 -0.45 -21.86 -46.06
C TYR A 386 0.18 -23.19 -46.45
N SER A 387 -0.55 -24.31 -46.38
CA SER A 387 0.01 -25.65 -46.56
C SER A 387 0.67 -25.87 -47.93
N HIS A 388 0.26 -25.11 -48.94
CA HIS A 388 0.79 -25.17 -50.31
C HIS A 388 1.76 -24.01 -50.65
N LEU A 389 2.10 -23.16 -49.67
CA LEU A 389 3.01 -22.03 -49.84
C LEU A 389 4.45 -22.41 -49.43
N PRO A 390 5.47 -21.77 -50.02
CA PRO A 390 6.86 -22.11 -49.75
C PRO A 390 7.29 -21.74 -48.33
N GLU A 391 8.28 -22.47 -47.80
CA GLU A 391 8.81 -22.30 -46.44
C GLU A 391 9.32 -20.86 -46.19
N SER A 392 9.80 -20.18 -47.22
CA SER A 392 10.23 -18.78 -47.16
C SER A 392 9.09 -17.84 -46.70
N LEU A 393 7.86 -18.11 -47.12
CA LEU A 393 6.69 -17.33 -46.75
C LEU A 393 6.20 -17.70 -45.33
N HIS A 394 6.29 -18.98 -44.96
CA HIS A 394 6.08 -19.42 -43.57
C HIS A 394 7.04 -18.73 -42.60
N TYR A 395 8.31 -18.61 -42.98
CA TYR A 395 9.32 -17.90 -42.19
C TYR A 395 8.97 -16.43 -42.02
N ILE A 396 8.61 -15.73 -43.11
CA ILE A 396 8.20 -14.32 -43.07
C ILE A 396 6.98 -14.14 -42.16
N LYS A 397 5.95 -15.00 -42.31
CA LYS A 397 4.76 -14.98 -41.45
C LYS A 397 5.11 -15.18 -39.97
N ARG A 398 6.01 -16.10 -39.62
CA ARG A 398 6.45 -16.32 -38.22
C ARG A 398 7.21 -15.11 -37.67
N LYS A 399 8.04 -14.45 -38.47
CA LYS A 399 8.88 -13.33 -38.01
C LYS A 399 8.13 -12.00 -37.94
N GLN A 400 7.27 -11.72 -38.91
CA GLN A 400 6.70 -10.39 -39.13
C GLN A 400 5.18 -10.36 -38.89
N GLY A 401 4.53 -11.53 -38.90
CA GLY A 401 3.07 -11.65 -38.88
C GLY A 401 2.44 -11.36 -40.25
N ALA A 402 1.10 -11.45 -40.30
CA ALA A 402 0.30 -11.07 -41.46
C ALA A 402 -0.84 -10.14 -41.04
N LEU A 403 -1.10 -9.11 -41.85
CA LEU A 403 -2.15 -8.13 -41.63
C LEU A 403 -3.48 -8.68 -42.12
N LYS A 404 -4.41 -8.91 -41.20
CA LYS A 404 -5.72 -9.50 -41.53
C LYS A 404 -6.71 -8.41 -41.88
N TRP A 405 -7.23 -8.45 -43.10
CA TRP A 405 -8.36 -7.68 -43.55
C TRP A 405 -9.56 -8.61 -43.71
N LYS A 406 -10.70 -8.21 -43.14
CA LYS A 406 -11.95 -8.97 -43.23
C LYS A 406 -13.04 -8.07 -43.74
N LYS A 407 -13.75 -8.51 -44.77
CA LYS A 407 -15.00 -7.89 -45.20
C LYS A 407 -16.05 -8.09 -44.10
N SER A 408 -16.91 -7.09 -43.91
CA SER A 408 -17.90 -7.11 -42.84
C SER A 408 -18.93 -8.21 -43.08
N SER A 409 -19.03 -9.18 -42.17
CA SER A 409 -20.14 -10.13 -42.16
C SER A 409 -21.46 -9.42 -41.83
N PRO A 410 -22.62 -9.92 -42.30
CA PRO A 410 -23.93 -9.24 -42.14
C PRO A 410 -24.45 -9.08 -40.69
N GLY A 411 -23.65 -9.31 -39.65
CA GLY A 411 -24.08 -9.29 -38.24
C GLY A 411 -23.15 -8.55 -37.26
N THR A 412 -22.18 -7.76 -37.74
CA THR A 412 -21.22 -7.05 -36.87
C THR A 412 -21.62 -5.59 -36.60
N ASN A 413 -21.56 -5.17 -35.33
CA ASN A 413 -21.93 -3.80 -34.90
C ASN A 413 -21.17 -2.71 -35.69
N LYS A 414 -21.85 -1.63 -36.10
CA LYS A 414 -21.26 -0.54 -36.91
C LYS A 414 -19.97 0.07 -36.31
N LEU A 415 -19.89 0.17 -34.98
CA LEU A 415 -18.73 0.75 -34.28
C LEU A 415 -17.50 -0.18 -34.30
N THR A 416 -17.69 -1.49 -34.14
CA THR A 416 -16.61 -2.47 -34.26
C THR A 416 -16.12 -2.59 -35.71
N LYS A 417 -17.02 -2.44 -36.70
CA LYS A 417 -16.71 -2.34 -38.14
C LYS A 417 -15.76 -1.18 -38.45
N LEU A 418 -16.10 0.03 -38.00
CA LEU A 418 -15.27 1.24 -38.20
C LEU A 418 -13.90 1.11 -37.52
N ARG A 419 -13.85 0.54 -36.31
CA ARG A 419 -12.62 0.37 -35.53
C ARG A 419 -11.67 -0.66 -36.17
N SER A 420 -12.19 -1.79 -36.66
CA SER A 420 -11.37 -2.85 -37.27
C SER A 420 -10.69 -2.37 -38.56
N ASN A 421 -11.45 -1.70 -39.44
CA ASN A 421 -10.89 -1.12 -40.67
C ASN A 421 -9.85 -0.04 -40.36
N ARG A 422 -10.11 0.83 -39.39
CA ARG A 422 -9.15 1.87 -38.97
C ARG A 422 -7.84 1.27 -38.44
N ASN A 423 -7.91 0.19 -37.66
CA ASN A 423 -6.73 -0.48 -37.12
C ASN A 423 -5.92 -1.18 -38.20
N PHE A 424 -6.57 -1.82 -39.17
CA PHE A 424 -5.90 -2.40 -40.34
C PHE A 424 -5.07 -1.36 -41.09
N TRP A 425 -5.67 -0.25 -41.51
CA TRP A 425 -4.98 0.81 -42.26
C TRP A 425 -3.90 1.52 -41.43
N LYS A 426 -4.07 1.65 -40.11
CA LYS A 426 -3.01 2.14 -39.21
C LYS A 426 -1.82 1.18 -39.18
N ASN A 427 -2.04 -0.11 -39.02
CA ASN A 427 -0.98 -1.12 -38.99
C ASN A 427 -0.28 -1.24 -40.36
N LEU A 428 -1.02 -1.20 -41.47
CA LEU A 428 -0.43 -1.20 -42.81
C LEU A 428 0.51 0.00 -43.00
N ARG A 429 0.09 1.20 -42.60
CA ARG A 429 0.93 2.41 -42.65
C ARG A 429 2.14 2.35 -41.72
N TYR A 430 2.05 1.65 -40.59
CA TYR A 430 3.19 1.46 -39.69
C TYR A 430 4.33 0.68 -40.37
N HIS A 431 3.99 -0.31 -41.21
CA HIS A 431 4.94 -1.10 -42.00
C HIS A 431 5.41 -0.42 -43.30
N MET A 432 4.63 0.52 -43.83
CA MET A 432 5.04 1.37 -44.97
C MET A 432 6.22 2.31 -44.62
N PRO A 433 7.00 2.76 -45.62
CA PRO A 433 8.10 3.70 -45.42
C PRO A 433 7.59 5.10 -45.01
N SER A 434 8.48 5.96 -44.52
CA SER A 434 8.16 7.38 -44.33
C SER A 434 8.14 8.11 -45.67
N ILE A 435 7.08 8.86 -45.94
CA ILE A 435 6.96 9.65 -47.18
C ILE A 435 7.88 10.88 -47.08
N PRO A 436 8.77 11.12 -48.06
CA PRO A 436 9.59 12.33 -48.14
C PRO A 436 8.72 13.58 -48.38
N ALA A 437 9.13 14.73 -47.85
CA ALA A 437 8.37 15.99 -47.92
C ALA A 437 8.08 16.49 -49.36
N GLY A 438 8.85 16.07 -50.36
CA GLY A 438 8.82 16.62 -51.72
C GLY A 438 7.72 16.12 -52.68
N LYS A 439 6.95 15.08 -52.33
CA LYS A 439 5.96 14.48 -53.27
C LYS A 439 4.60 15.20 -53.35
N PHE A 440 4.32 16.16 -52.47
CA PHE A 440 3.03 16.90 -52.49
C PHE A 440 3.02 18.16 -53.38
N GLN A 441 4.12 18.47 -54.09
CA GLN A 441 4.22 19.66 -54.96
C GLN A 441 3.94 19.39 -56.45
N THR A 442 3.62 18.16 -56.84
CA THR A 442 3.36 17.79 -58.25
C THR A 442 2.02 17.08 -58.42
N ILE A 443 0.96 17.69 -57.91
CA ILE A 443 -0.40 17.50 -58.44
C ILE A 443 -1.00 18.89 -58.59
N VAL A 444 -0.74 19.51 -59.75
CA VAL A 444 -1.53 20.62 -60.31
C VAL A 444 -1.92 20.20 -61.71
#